data_AF-A0A7W3JSF5-F1
#
_entry.id   AF-A0A7W3JSF5-F1
#
_cell.length_a   1.000
_cell.length_b   1.000
_cell.length_c   1.000
_cell.angle_alpha   90.00
_cell.angle_beta   90.00
_cell.angle_gamma   90.00
#
_symmetry.space_group_name_H-M   'P 1'
#
loop_
_entity.id
_entity.type
_entity.pdbx_description
1 polymer ?
#
loop_
_entity_poly.entity_id
_entity_poly.type
_entity_poly.pdbx_seq_one_letter_code
_entity_poly.pdbx_strand_id
1 'polypeptide(L)'
;MTVTSGFYLTIGSVVTESVTTKITTAGNEYISKKLSSLPGNWWTIVSLLKRSDLIGVIVKLTASDFERIHKERYSAVAAVLFEKLARKPYLIVVHEAVVGDSDLELTTSSEEQNEGWDGFTWNGQVAKEYFGTLDNQIREHVLGLLAKRGLTISTYKRNAEASVLATSFVEDTQSNLLFRIYVPSGRLYEEELAKLLSMFHDWLGSVKHQTVRQGGYKTPSGRVIEFYGEPGMTTESVGTELEEFAQFLGLLYQPGAAEAMLQGLGLERMKAVDLVARYGKEARRVLLDTKHERDRRMLAIKQQLESELVDDLDSVTSKDIESLVQLLVPASPFASSTMTLQLATGVGTLPSVTIQQQIFQHVEGVVAQNVNGAVALGAPAEQLIELVRELGAEARASLETDARELSDPGAPSSARIGARQRLKAFLVRNGQRIESATFQMMWKWIESQIGGSAS
;
A
#
# COMPACT_ATOMS: atom_id res chain seq x y z
N MET A 1 -2.88 -8.15 -34.70
CA MET A 1 -1.97 -8.21 -33.54
C MET A 1 -2.07 -9.61 -32.98
N THR A 2 -1.04 -10.44 -33.13
CA THR A 2 -0.96 -11.76 -32.49
C THR A 2 -0.79 -11.53 -31.00
N VAL A 3 -1.84 -11.80 -30.21
CA VAL A 3 -1.76 -11.83 -28.75
C VAL A 3 -0.75 -12.92 -28.40
N THR A 4 0.43 -12.55 -27.92
CA THR A 4 1.38 -13.51 -27.36
C THR A 4 0.72 -14.05 -26.10
N SER A 5 0.09 -15.23 -26.19
CA SER A 5 -0.60 -15.86 -25.07
C SER A 5 0.42 -16.22 -23.99
N GLY A 6 0.51 -15.40 -22.96
CA GLY A 6 1.28 -15.75 -21.76
C GLY A 6 0.49 -16.72 -20.88
N PHE A 7 1.13 -17.23 -19.84
CA PHE A 7 0.48 -18.15 -18.91
C PHE A 7 0.67 -17.74 -17.45
N TYR A 8 -0.27 -18.17 -16.61
CA TYR A 8 -0.18 -18.09 -15.15
C TYR A 8 0.24 -19.44 -14.57
N LEU A 9 1.11 -19.41 -13.57
CA LEU A 9 1.47 -20.61 -12.81
C LEU A 9 0.71 -20.63 -11.50
N THR A 10 -0.13 -21.65 -11.29
CA THR A 10 -0.79 -21.89 -10.00
C THR A 10 -0.05 -22.99 -9.25
N ILE A 11 0.33 -22.72 -8.01
CA ILE A 11 1.06 -23.64 -7.14
C ILE A 11 0.20 -23.94 -5.92
N GLY A 12 -0.13 -25.21 -5.70
CA GLY A 12 -1.01 -25.65 -4.61
C GLY A 12 -2.48 -25.76 -5.05
N SER A 13 -3.40 -25.74 -4.09
CA SER A 13 -4.85 -25.89 -4.30
C SER A 13 -5.58 -24.54 -4.46
N VAL A 14 -4.98 -23.61 -5.22
CA VAL A 14 -5.51 -22.24 -5.39
C VAL A 14 -6.68 -22.17 -6.38
N VAL A 15 -6.84 -23.19 -7.22
CA VAL A 15 -7.65 -23.10 -8.43
C VAL A 15 -9.14 -23.15 -8.08
N THR A 16 -9.76 -21.98 -7.92
CA THR A 16 -11.22 -21.83 -7.96
C THR A 16 -11.65 -21.48 -9.37
N GLU A 17 -12.87 -21.87 -9.74
CA GLU A 17 -13.43 -21.64 -11.09
C GLU A 17 -13.40 -20.16 -11.48
N SER A 18 -13.64 -19.26 -10.52
CA SER A 18 -13.56 -17.81 -10.71
C SER A 18 -12.19 -17.35 -11.20
N VAL A 19 -11.10 -17.88 -10.63
CA VAL A 19 -9.72 -17.50 -10.99
C VAL A 19 -9.37 -18.03 -12.37
N THR A 20 -9.70 -19.29 -12.66
CA THR A 20 -9.43 -19.88 -13.99
C THR A 20 -10.21 -19.18 -15.08
N THR A 21 -11.49 -18.88 -14.84
CA THR A 21 -12.35 -18.18 -15.81
C THR A 21 -11.81 -16.77 -16.06
N LYS A 22 -11.31 -16.08 -15.04
CA LYS A 22 -10.69 -14.76 -15.22
C LYS A 22 -9.42 -14.84 -16.08
N ILE A 23 -8.55 -15.82 -15.82
CA ILE A 23 -7.32 -16.02 -16.60
C ILE A 23 -7.64 -16.32 -18.07
N THR A 24 -8.59 -17.24 -18.33
CA THR A 24 -8.95 -17.65 -19.70
C THR A 24 -9.73 -16.58 -20.44
N THR A 25 -10.62 -15.84 -19.78
CA THR A 25 -11.38 -14.72 -20.38
C THR A 25 -10.45 -13.59 -20.81
N ALA A 26 -9.32 -13.43 -20.13
CA ALA A 26 -8.27 -12.49 -20.53
C ALA A 26 -7.35 -13.02 -21.64
N GLY A 27 -7.64 -14.20 -22.21
CA GLY A 27 -6.88 -14.80 -23.31
C GLY A 27 -5.56 -15.46 -22.90
N ASN A 28 -5.35 -15.73 -21.60
CA ASN A 28 -4.13 -16.34 -21.09
C ASN A 28 -4.35 -17.82 -20.73
N GLU A 29 -3.28 -18.61 -20.78
CA GLU A 29 -3.29 -19.99 -20.33
C GLU A 29 -2.94 -20.09 -18.83
N TYR A 30 -3.18 -21.24 -18.21
CA TYR A 30 -2.65 -21.52 -16.88
C TYR A 30 -2.09 -22.93 -16.76
N ILE A 31 -1.04 -23.06 -15.96
CA ILE A 31 -0.43 -24.35 -15.60
C ILE A 31 -0.61 -24.53 -14.10
N SER A 32 -1.16 -25.66 -13.68
CA SER A 32 -1.33 -25.99 -12.26
C SER A 32 -0.31 -27.04 -11.80
N LYS A 33 0.33 -26.78 -10.66
CA LYS A 33 1.31 -27.67 -10.03
C LYS A 33 1.01 -27.81 -8.53
N LYS A 34 1.23 -29.01 -7.99
CA LYS A 34 1.03 -29.31 -6.57
C LYS A 34 2.37 -29.49 -5.85
N LEU A 35 2.49 -28.92 -4.65
CA LEU A 35 3.66 -29.08 -3.78
C LEU A 35 3.65 -30.41 -3.00
N SER A 36 2.56 -31.19 -3.09
CA SER A 36 2.43 -32.52 -2.47
C SER A 36 3.27 -33.63 -3.10
N SER A 37 4.25 -33.27 -3.93
CA SER A 37 5.02 -34.17 -4.80
C SER A 37 6.49 -34.25 -4.38
N LEU A 38 7.24 -35.17 -5.01
CA LEU A 38 8.69 -35.33 -4.79
C LEU A 38 9.47 -34.09 -5.28
N PRO A 39 10.71 -33.86 -4.77
CA PRO A 39 11.52 -32.69 -5.15
C PRO A 39 11.75 -32.52 -6.66
N GLY A 40 11.75 -33.62 -7.42
CA GLY A 40 11.86 -33.56 -8.89
C GLY A 40 10.75 -32.73 -9.55
N ASN A 41 9.51 -32.82 -9.04
CA ASN A 41 8.41 -32.00 -9.57
C ASN A 41 8.55 -30.51 -9.17
N TRP A 42 9.20 -30.22 -8.04
CA TRP A 42 9.50 -28.84 -7.65
C TRP A 42 10.55 -28.22 -8.58
N TRP A 43 11.50 -29.01 -9.07
CA TRP A 43 12.41 -28.55 -10.14
C TRP A 43 11.67 -28.25 -11.44
N THR A 44 10.60 -28.98 -11.77
CA THR A 44 9.72 -28.61 -12.89
C THR A 44 9.08 -27.24 -12.66
N ILE A 45 8.62 -26.94 -11.44
CA ILE A 45 8.10 -25.61 -11.08
C ILE A 45 9.19 -24.55 -11.30
N VAL A 46 10.42 -24.79 -10.83
CA VAL A 46 11.56 -23.90 -11.05
C VAL A 46 11.82 -23.66 -12.55
N SER A 47 11.68 -24.70 -13.39
CA SER A 47 11.84 -24.54 -14.84
C SER A 47 10.74 -23.67 -15.45
N LEU A 48 9.50 -23.79 -14.99
CA LEU A 48 8.38 -22.94 -15.43
C LEU A 48 8.57 -21.49 -15.00
N LEU A 49 9.11 -21.24 -13.80
CA LEU A 49 9.42 -19.88 -13.31
C LEU A 49 10.46 -19.14 -14.17
N LYS A 50 11.32 -19.87 -14.88
CA LYS A 50 12.34 -19.27 -15.76
C LYS A 50 11.79 -18.87 -17.13
N ARG A 51 10.59 -19.30 -17.49
CA ARG A 51 10.02 -18.99 -18.81
C ARG A 51 9.71 -17.49 -18.94
N SER A 52 9.90 -16.97 -20.14
CA SER A 52 9.68 -15.55 -20.46
C SER A 52 8.21 -15.22 -20.68
N ASP A 53 7.39 -16.20 -21.04
CA ASP A 53 5.94 -16.09 -21.24
C ASP A 53 5.11 -16.27 -19.96
N LEU A 54 5.77 -16.40 -18.80
CA LEU A 54 5.12 -16.42 -17.50
C LEU A 54 4.72 -15.00 -17.07
N ILE A 55 3.42 -14.76 -16.93
CA ILE A 55 2.84 -13.47 -16.53
C ILE A 55 2.87 -13.31 -15.01
N GLY A 56 2.43 -14.32 -14.27
CA GLY A 56 2.33 -14.24 -12.82
C GLY A 56 2.18 -15.60 -12.15
N VAL A 57 2.45 -15.65 -10.86
CA VAL A 57 2.44 -16.87 -10.06
C VAL A 57 1.51 -16.73 -8.86
N ILE A 58 0.55 -17.65 -8.73
CA ILE A 58 -0.36 -17.70 -7.59
C ILE A 58 -0.05 -18.94 -6.78
N VAL A 59 0.31 -18.77 -5.51
CA VAL A 59 0.75 -19.84 -4.61
C VAL A 59 -0.20 -19.91 -3.43
N LYS A 60 -0.76 -21.09 -3.13
CA LYS A 60 -1.49 -21.36 -1.90
C LYS A 60 -0.71 -22.38 -1.09
N LEU A 61 -0.24 -21.95 0.07
CA LEU A 61 0.51 -22.80 0.99
C LEU A 61 -0.39 -23.30 2.11
N THR A 62 -0.26 -24.59 2.40
CA THR A 62 -0.91 -25.27 3.53
C THR A 62 0.12 -25.62 4.61
N ALA A 63 -0.33 -26.02 5.81
CA ALA A 63 0.57 -26.54 6.85
C ALA A 63 1.46 -27.69 6.33
N SER A 64 0.88 -28.61 5.54
CA SER A 64 1.64 -29.70 4.92
C SER A 64 2.74 -29.22 3.96
N ASP A 65 2.56 -28.05 3.33
CA ASP A 65 3.57 -27.45 2.48
C ASP A 65 4.68 -26.81 3.31
N PHE A 66 4.36 -26.18 4.45
CA PHE A 66 5.35 -25.67 5.40
C PHE A 66 6.24 -26.79 5.93
N GLU A 67 5.65 -27.90 6.37
CA GLU A 67 6.42 -29.09 6.80
C GLU A 67 7.34 -29.61 5.69
N ARG A 68 6.87 -29.65 4.44
CA ARG A 68 7.70 -30.08 3.31
C ARG A 68 8.84 -29.10 3.05
N ILE A 69 8.59 -27.79 3.09
CA ILE A 69 9.63 -26.76 2.90
C ILE A 69 10.72 -26.89 3.96
N HIS A 70 10.36 -27.22 5.20
CA HIS A 70 11.31 -27.37 6.30
C HIS A 70 12.13 -28.68 6.23
N LYS A 71 11.63 -29.74 5.57
CA LYS A 71 12.38 -30.99 5.41
C LYS A 71 13.66 -30.78 4.60
N GLU A 72 14.77 -31.32 5.10
CA GLU A 72 16.10 -31.20 4.48
C GLU A 72 16.12 -31.59 3.00
N ARG A 73 15.41 -32.66 2.64
CA ARG A 73 15.27 -33.15 1.25
C ARG A 73 14.72 -32.09 0.27
N TYR A 74 13.93 -31.14 0.76
CA TYR A 74 13.32 -30.07 -0.05
C TYR A 74 14.05 -28.73 0.08
N SER A 75 14.94 -28.57 1.06
CA SER A 75 15.61 -27.30 1.39
C SER A 75 16.27 -26.65 0.17
N ALA A 76 17.06 -27.43 -0.60
CA ALA A 76 17.78 -26.93 -1.77
C ALA A 76 16.83 -26.46 -2.88
N VAL A 77 15.78 -27.24 -3.18
CA VAL A 77 14.82 -26.87 -4.24
C VAL A 77 13.90 -25.74 -3.80
N ALA A 78 13.49 -25.71 -2.53
CA ALA A 78 12.70 -24.63 -1.95
C ALA A 78 13.46 -23.30 -2.02
N ALA A 79 14.75 -23.32 -1.68
CA ALA A 79 15.60 -22.14 -1.73
C ALA A 79 15.65 -21.51 -3.14
N VAL A 80 15.88 -22.34 -4.17
CA VAL A 80 15.92 -21.89 -5.56
C VAL A 80 14.54 -21.48 -6.06
N LEU A 81 13.49 -22.22 -5.69
CA LEU A 81 12.11 -21.89 -6.07
C LEU A 81 11.71 -20.50 -5.59
N PHE A 82 11.94 -20.18 -4.32
CA PHE A 82 11.60 -18.88 -3.77
C PHE A 82 12.50 -17.76 -4.28
N GLU A 83 13.77 -18.02 -4.57
CA GLU A 83 14.65 -17.04 -5.23
C GLU A 83 14.14 -16.69 -6.64
N LYS A 84 13.65 -17.67 -7.41
CA LYS A 84 13.09 -17.41 -8.74
C LYS A 84 11.70 -16.80 -8.67
N LEU A 85 10.89 -17.18 -7.69
CA LEU A 85 9.57 -16.61 -7.45
C LEU A 85 9.66 -15.11 -7.15
N ALA A 86 10.64 -14.69 -6.34
CA ALA A 86 10.83 -13.29 -5.96
C ALA A 86 11.11 -12.35 -7.15
N ARG A 87 11.50 -12.89 -8.32
CA ARG A 87 11.79 -12.11 -9.54
C ARG A 87 10.62 -12.02 -10.50
N LYS A 88 9.45 -12.55 -10.12
CA LYS A 88 8.24 -12.59 -10.96
C LYS A 88 7.08 -11.96 -10.18
N PRO A 89 6.05 -11.41 -10.86
CA PRO A 89 4.82 -11.05 -10.18
C PRO A 89 4.24 -12.27 -9.46
N TYR A 90 4.01 -12.17 -8.15
CA TYR A 90 3.53 -13.28 -7.35
C TYR A 90 2.42 -12.87 -6.38
N LEU A 91 1.58 -13.83 -6.03
CA LEU A 91 0.66 -13.79 -4.89
C LEU A 91 0.85 -15.07 -4.09
N ILE A 92 1.26 -14.97 -2.84
CA ILE A 92 1.33 -16.10 -1.91
C ILE A 92 0.19 -15.96 -0.90
N VAL A 93 -0.78 -16.87 -0.94
CA VAL A 93 -1.88 -16.93 0.03
C VAL A 93 -1.67 -18.06 1.03
N VAL A 94 -1.83 -17.76 2.31
CA VAL A 94 -1.69 -18.73 3.40
C VAL A 94 -2.84 -18.56 4.39
N HIS A 95 -3.42 -19.66 4.86
CA HIS A 95 -4.53 -19.58 5.82
C HIS A 95 -4.05 -19.01 7.17
N GLU A 96 -4.88 -18.19 7.82
CA GLU A 96 -4.55 -17.55 9.10
C GLU A 96 -4.15 -18.57 10.18
N ALA A 97 -4.82 -19.72 10.26
CA ALA A 97 -4.46 -20.78 11.20
C ALA A 97 -3.04 -21.36 11.02
N VAL A 98 -2.46 -21.25 9.81
CA VAL A 98 -1.10 -21.74 9.53
C VAL A 98 -0.06 -20.69 9.94
N VAL A 99 -0.41 -19.40 9.82
CA VAL A 99 0.49 -18.26 9.99
C VAL A 99 0.45 -17.69 11.41
N GLY A 100 -0.72 -17.65 12.05
CA GLY A 100 -0.90 -17.13 13.41
C GLY A 100 -0.42 -18.10 14.48
N ASP A 101 0.16 -17.57 15.56
CA ASP A 101 0.61 -18.32 16.72
C ASP A 101 -0.51 -19.23 17.27
N SER A 102 -0.18 -20.38 17.85
CA SER A 102 -1.16 -21.20 18.58
C SER A 102 -1.86 -20.41 19.70
N ASP A 103 -1.20 -19.36 20.21
CA ASP A 103 -1.64 -18.40 21.23
C ASP A 103 -2.26 -17.12 20.67
N LEU A 104 -2.30 -16.94 19.34
CA LEU A 104 -3.35 -16.15 18.73
C LEU A 104 -4.62 -16.96 18.96
N GLU A 105 -5.19 -16.81 20.16
CA GLU A 105 -6.63 -16.91 20.35
C GLU A 105 -7.21 -15.98 19.29
N LEU A 106 -7.45 -16.55 18.10
CA LEU A 106 -8.48 -16.10 17.18
C LEU A 106 -9.64 -15.88 18.10
N THR A 107 -9.88 -14.60 18.43
CA THR A 107 -10.93 -14.20 19.35
C THR A 107 -12.20 -14.58 18.65
N THR A 108 -12.59 -15.83 18.83
CA THR A 108 -13.97 -16.23 18.82
C THR A 108 -14.55 -15.34 19.90
N SER A 109 -15.23 -14.27 19.48
CA SER A 109 -16.25 -13.71 20.33
C SER A 109 -17.05 -14.90 20.86
N SER A 110 -17.44 -14.87 22.12
CA SER A 110 -18.27 -15.90 22.75
C SER A 110 -19.56 -16.22 21.97
N GLU A 111 -19.90 -15.40 20.97
CA GLU A 111 -20.95 -15.61 19.96
C GLU A 111 -20.53 -16.59 18.84
N GLU A 112 -19.29 -16.56 18.31
CA GLU A 112 -18.80 -17.48 17.26
C GLU A 112 -18.58 -18.92 17.76
N GLN A 113 -18.50 -19.15 19.08
CA GLN A 113 -18.38 -20.51 19.65
C GLN A 113 -19.69 -21.30 19.64
N ASN A 114 -20.84 -20.61 19.51
CA ASN A 114 -22.17 -21.21 19.55
C ASN A 114 -22.83 -21.33 18.17
N GLU A 115 -22.21 -20.80 17.11
CA GLU A 115 -22.68 -20.99 15.74
C GLU A 115 -22.14 -22.32 15.18
N GLY A 116 -23.05 -23.28 14.96
CA GLY A 116 -22.72 -24.52 14.28
C GLY A 116 -22.07 -24.25 12.92
N TRP A 117 -21.07 -25.06 12.56
CA TRP A 117 -20.35 -24.95 11.29
C TRP A 117 -21.32 -24.89 10.10
N ASP A 118 -21.34 -23.77 9.38
CA ASP A 118 -22.24 -23.51 8.25
C ASP A 118 -21.73 -24.08 6.91
N GLY A 119 -20.54 -24.69 6.89
CA GLY A 119 -19.86 -25.19 5.69
C GLY A 119 -19.02 -24.15 4.93
N PHE A 120 -19.05 -22.87 5.33
CA PHE A 120 -18.42 -21.74 4.64
C PHE A 120 -17.51 -20.87 5.55
N THR A 121 -17.81 -20.79 6.84
CA THR A 121 -17.00 -20.15 7.88
C THR A 121 -16.23 -21.18 8.70
N TRP A 122 -14.91 -21.01 8.74
CA TRP A 122 -14.06 -21.80 9.63
C TRP A 122 -14.16 -21.20 11.03
N ASN A 123 -14.76 -21.92 11.99
CA ASN A 123 -14.56 -21.62 13.40
C ASN A 123 -13.13 -22.06 13.80
N GLY A 124 -12.57 -21.49 14.87
CA GLY A 124 -11.18 -21.72 15.26
C GLY A 124 -10.85 -23.19 15.52
N GLN A 125 -11.84 -23.99 15.91
CA GLN A 125 -11.68 -25.42 16.19
C GLN A 125 -11.66 -26.28 14.92
N VAL A 126 -12.59 -26.07 13.98
CA VAL A 126 -12.62 -26.75 12.68
C VAL A 126 -11.44 -26.32 11.81
N ALA A 127 -10.98 -25.07 11.93
CA ALA A 127 -9.75 -24.63 11.26
C ALA A 127 -8.50 -25.32 11.84
N LYS A 128 -8.41 -25.47 13.17
CA LYS A 128 -7.33 -26.24 13.83
C LYS A 128 -7.38 -27.72 13.45
N GLU A 129 -8.56 -28.31 13.34
CA GLU A 129 -8.75 -29.70 12.91
C GLU A 129 -8.43 -29.92 11.42
N TYR A 130 -8.76 -28.97 10.55
CA TYR A 130 -8.57 -29.09 9.10
C TYR A 130 -7.15 -28.69 8.63
N PHE A 131 -6.57 -27.64 9.21
CA PHE A 131 -5.24 -27.14 8.85
C PHE A 131 -4.13 -27.71 9.74
N GLY A 132 -4.47 -28.32 10.88
CA GLY A 132 -3.54 -28.88 11.86
C GLY A 132 -2.85 -27.81 12.72
N THR A 133 -2.18 -28.26 13.79
CA THR A 133 -1.24 -27.45 14.56
C THR A 133 0.15 -27.59 13.94
N LEU A 134 0.62 -26.53 13.28
CA LEU A 134 2.00 -26.48 12.79
C LEU A 134 2.93 -26.09 13.93
N ASP A 135 4.06 -26.78 14.07
CA ASP A 135 5.09 -26.42 15.04
C ASP A 135 5.62 -24.99 14.78
N ASN A 136 5.79 -24.23 15.86
CA ASN A 136 6.24 -22.84 15.81
C ASN A 136 7.64 -22.72 15.18
N GLN A 137 8.53 -23.70 15.39
CA GLN A 137 9.85 -23.69 14.76
C GLN A 137 9.76 -23.83 13.23
N ILE A 138 8.86 -24.69 12.73
CA ILE A 138 8.63 -24.87 11.30
C ILE A 138 8.05 -23.58 10.70
N ARG A 139 7.05 -23.01 11.37
CA ARG A 139 6.41 -21.76 10.97
C ARG A 139 7.42 -20.62 10.84
N GLU A 140 8.17 -20.34 11.90
CA GLU A 140 9.16 -19.27 11.94
C GLU A 140 10.27 -19.48 10.90
N HIS A 141 10.72 -20.72 10.73
CA HIS A 141 11.73 -21.05 9.73
C HIS A 141 11.23 -20.73 8.31
N VAL A 142 10.02 -21.16 7.95
CA VAL A 142 9.46 -20.94 6.61
C VAL A 142 9.12 -19.46 6.38
N LEU A 143 8.52 -18.78 7.36
CA LEU A 143 8.22 -17.34 7.26
C LEU A 143 9.51 -16.51 7.16
N GLY A 144 10.52 -16.83 7.96
CA GLY A 144 11.84 -16.20 7.87
C GLY A 144 12.52 -16.46 6.52
N LEU A 145 12.34 -17.66 5.96
CA LEU A 145 12.88 -18.04 4.65
C LEU A 145 12.23 -17.27 3.49
N LEU A 146 10.92 -17.00 3.57
CA LEU A 146 10.19 -16.14 2.64
C LEU A 146 10.63 -14.67 2.80
N ALA A 147 10.64 -14.17 4.03
CA ALA A 147 11.00 -12.78 4.33
C ALA A 147 12.45 -12.44 3.92
N LYS A 148 13.41 -13.35 4.12
CA LYS A 148 14.80 -13.19 3.68
C LYS A 148 14.95 -13.01 2.18
N ARG A 149 13.96 -13.43 1.39
CA ARG A 149 13.93 -13.29 -0.08
C ARG A 149 12.99 -12.18 -0.56
N GLY A 150 12.51 -11.33 0.35
CA GLY A 150 11.58 -10.26 0.02
C GLY A 150 10.19 -10.76 -0.38
N LEU A 151 9.85 -12.02 -0.10
CA LEU A 151 8.53 -12.56 -0.41
C LEU A 151 7.51 -12.14 0.66
N THR A 152 6.43 -11.49 0.22
CA THR A 152 5.29 -11.15 1.05
C THR A 152 4.22 -12.23 0.96
N ILE A 153 3.50 -12.44 2.06
CA ILE A 153 2.36 -13.35 2.11
C ILE A 153 1.09 -12.54 2.32
N SER A 154 -0.03 -13.04 1.83
CA SER A 154 -1.37 -12.56 2.12
C SER A 154 -2.10 -13.64 2.91
N THR A 155 -2.70 -13.27 4.04
CA THR A 155 -3.48 -14.23 4.82
C THR A 155 -4.90 -14.37 4.27
N TYR A 156 -5.61 -15.45 4.64
CA TYR A 156 -7.04 -15.57 4.41
C TYR A 156 -7.71 -16.40 5.50
N LYS A 157 -8.95 -16.06 5.86
CA LYS A 157 -9.81 -16.89 6.74
C LYS A 157 -10.77 -17.72 5.90
N ARG A 158 -11.35 -17.16 4.83
CA ARG A 158 -12.32 -17.85 3.96
C ARG A 158 -11.76 -18.11 2.57
N ASN A 159 -12.14 -19.24 1.94
CA ASN A 159 -11.72 -19.54 0.56
C ASN A 159 -12.23 -18.49 -0.46
N ALA A 160 -13.35 -17.84 -0.16
CA ALA A 160 -13.86 -16.71 -0.94
C ALA A 160 -12.87 -15.54 -0.94
N GLU A 161 -12.24 -15.22 0.19
CA GLU A 161 -11.24 -14.15 0.28
C GLU A 161 -9.99 -14.49 -0.54
N ALA A 162 -9.50 -15.73 -0.46
CA ALA A 162 -8.40 -16.19 -1.30
C ALA A 162 -8.72 -16.07 -2.80
N SER A 163 -9.97 -16.33 -3.19
CA SER A 163 -10.43 -16.17 -4.58
C SER A 163 -10.51 -14.71 -5.01
N VAL A 164 -10.97 -13.82 -4.13
CA VAL A 164 -10.99 -12.37 -4.38
C VAL A 164 -9.57 -11.83 -4.54
N LEU A 165 -8.64 -12.22 -3.66
CA LEU A 165 -7.23 -11.83 -3.76
C LEU A 165 -6.60 -12.31 -5.08
N ALA A 166 -6.83 -13.57 -5.44
CA ALA A 166 -6.31 -14.15 -6.67
C ALA A 166 -6.91 -13.48 -7.92
N THR A 167 -8.20 -13.14 -7.89
CA THR A 167 -8.87 -12.45 -9.00
C THR A 167 -8.33 -11.02 -9.15
N SER A 168 -8.21 -10.27 -8.06
CA SER A 168 -7.60 -8.93 -8.06
C SER A 168 -6.17 -8.98 -8.58
N PHE A 169 -5.36 -9.95 -8.13
CA PHE A 169 -3.99 -10.11 -8.62
C PHE A 169 -3.92 -10.36 -10.12
N VAL A 170 -4.81 -11.19 -10.67
CA VAL A 170 -4.90 -11.42 -12.12
C VAL A 170 -5.29 -10.13 -12.85
N GLU A 171 -6.22 -9.34 -12.32
CA GLU A 171 -6.60 -8.05 -12.89
C GLU A 171 -5.45 -7.04 -12.86
N ASP A 172 -4.75 -6.94 -11.74
CA ASP A 172 -3.64 -6.01 -11.52
C ASP A 172 -2.45 -6.34 -12.42
N THR A 173 -2.12 -7.62 -12.55
CA THR A 173 -1.02 -8.09 -13.42
C THR A 173 -1.36 -7.99 -14.90
N GLN A 174 -2.62 -8.21 -15.29
CA GLN A 174 -3.07 -8.01 -16.68
C GLN A 174 -3.09 -6.53 -17.07
N SER A 175 -3.54 -5.68 -16.15
CA SER A 175 -3.61 -4.24 -16.36
C SER A 175 -2.24 -3.55 -16.19
N ASN A 176 -1.21 -4.30 -15.77
CA ASN A 176 0.11 -3.81 -15.38
C ASN A 176 0.03 -2.60 -14.44
N LEU A 177 -0.64 -2.79 -13.29
CA LEU A 177 -0.69 -1.78 -12.23
C LEU A 177 0.72 -1.46 -11.73
N LEU A 178 1.14 -0.21 -11.88
CA LEU A 178 2.45 0.29 -11.47
C LEU A 178 2.41 0.71 -10.01
N PHE A 179 1.48 1.58 -9.65
CA PHE A 179 1.30 2.01 -8.26
C PHE A 179 -0.11 2.50 -7.99
N ARG A 180 -0.49 2.47 -6.71
CA ARG A 180 -1.77 2.95 -6.19
C ARG A 180 -1.50 3.88 -5.01
N ILE A 181 -2.21 5.00 -4.95
CA ILE A 181 -2.13 5.97 -3.85
C ILE A 181 -3.54 6.29 -3.36
N TYR A 182 -3.76 6.20 -2.05
CA TYR A 182 -4.96 6.71 -1.40
C TYR A 182 -4.71 8.14 -0.89
N VAL A 183 -5.57 9.07 -1.29
CA VAL A 183 -5.55 10.47 -0.85
C VAL A 183 -6.84 10.75 -0.06
N PRO A 184 -6.75 10.98 1.26
CA PRO A 184 -7.90 11.33 2.09
C PRO A 184 -8.56 12.64 1.65
N SER A 185 -9.88 12.69 1.76
CA SER A 185 -10.70 13.88 1.47
C SER A 185 -10.40 14.98 2.50
N GLY A 186 -10.20 16.20 2.04
CA GLY A 186 -9.91 17.34 2.92
C GLY A 186 -8.51 17.30 3.55
N ARG A 187 -7.63 16.37 3.12
CA ARG A 187 -6.22 16.44 3.46
C ARG A 187 -5.63 17.73 2.89
N LEU A 188 -4.73 18.36 3.64
CA LEU A 188 -3.97 19.49 3.12
C LEU A 188 -3.25 19.07 1.84
N TYR A 189 -3.48 19.80 0.75
CA TYR A 189 -2.94 19.56 -0.59
C TYR A 189 -3.56 18.39 -1.38
N GLU A 190 -4.79 17.94 -1.07
CA GLU A 190 -5.47 16.87 -1.82
C GLU A 190 -5.55 17.18 -3.33
N GLU A 191 -6.08 18.35 -3.70
CA GLU A 191 -6.31 18.70 -5.10
C GLU A 191 -4.99 19.02 -5.82
N GLU A 192 -4.03 19.61 -5.11
CA GLU A 192 -2.68 19.89 -5.60
C GLU A 192 -1.91 18.60 -5.92
N LEU A 193 -2.00 17.60 -5.03
CA LEU A 193 -1.40 16.28 -5.27
C LEU A 193 -2.04 15.58 -6.47
N ALA A 194 -3.38 15.62 -6.58
CA ALA A 194 -4.08 15.03 -7.72
C ALA A 194 -3.67 15.70 -9.04
N LYS A 195 -3.50 17.03 -9.04
CA LYS A 195 -3.06 17.80 -10.20
C LYS A 195 -1.60 17.53 -10.56
N LEU A 196 -0.71 17.37 -9.57
CA LEU A 196 0.67 16.96 -9.82
C LEU A 196 0.76 15.57 -10.45
N LEU A 197 -0.03 14.61 -9.97
CA LEU A 197 -0.09 13.27 -10.57
C LEU A 197 -0.65 13.30 -12.00
N SER A 198 -1.61 14.17 -12.28
CA SER A 198 -2.09 14.40 -13.67
C SER A 198 -1.00 15.01 -14.56
N MET A 199 -0.19 15.94 -14.05
CA MET A 199 0.95 16.49 -14.80
C MET A 199 2.01 15.41 -15.06
N PHE A 200 2.25 14.52 -14.09
CA PHE A 200 3.14 13.37 -14.28
C PHE A 200 2.61 12.40 -15.34
N HIS A 201 1.31 12.12 -15.34
CA HIS A 201 0.68 11.31 -16.40
C HIS A 201 0.90 11.92 -17.80
N ASP A 202 0.63 13.22 -17.94
CA ASP A 202 0.83 13.95 -19.18
C ASP A 202 2.30 13.94 -19.62
N TRP A 203 3.24 13.93 -18.66
CA TRP A 203 4.68 13.89 -18.92
C TRP A 203 5.10 12.55 -19.54
N LEU A 204 4.63 11.44 -18.96
CA LEU A 204 4.90 10.10 -19.49
C LEU A 204 4.40 9.96 -20.93
N GLY A 205 3.21 10.49 -21.24
CA GLY A 205 2.67 10.45 -22.60
C GLY A 205 3.37 11.41 -23.58
N SER A 206 3.65 12.65 -23.14
CA SER A 206 4.13 13.71 -24.05
C SER A 206 5.63 13.70 -24.28
N VAL A 207 6.41 13.33 -23.26
CA VAL A 207 7.89 13.36 -23.30
C VAL A 207 8.47 11.98 -23.53
N LYS A 208 7.93 10.96 -22.85
CA LYS A 208 8.45 9.60 -22.91
C LYS A 208 7.73 8.71 -23.92
N HIS A 209 6.63 9.20 -24.50
CA HIS A 209 5.77 8.45 -25.43
C HIS A 209 5.32 7.10 -24.86
N GLN A 210 5.17 7.03 -23.54
CA GLN A 210 4.70 5.84 -22.84
C GLN A 210 3.18 5.89 -22.73
N THR A 211 2.49 4.83 -23.13
CA THR A 211 1.05 4.74 -22.91
C THR A 211 0.79 4.29 -21.49
N VAL A 212 0.54 5.25 -20.62
CA VAL A 212 0.10 4.99 -19.26
C VAL A 212 -1.38 5.30 -19.18
N ARG A 213 -2.16 4.47 -18.49
CA ARG A 213 -3.57 4.76 -18.18
C ARG A 213 -3.65 5.17 -16.71
N GLN A 214 -4.26 6.32 -16.46
CA GLN A 214 -4.62 6.73 -15.10
C GLN A 214 -6.05 6.27 -14.82
N GLY A 215 -6.24 5.61 -13.68
CA GLY A 215 -7.54 5.13 -13.19
C GLY A 215 -7.70 5.43 -11.70
N GLY A 216 -8.67 4.75 -11.09
CA GLY A 216 -9.00 4.89 -9.68
C GLY A 216 -10.47 5.22 -9.45
N TYR A 217 -10.81 5.54 -8.21
CA TYR A 217 -12.18 5.81 -7.77
C TYR A 217 -12.21 6.89 -6.70
N LYS A 218 -13.36 7.55 -6.55
CA LYS A 218 -13.59 8.57 -5.53
C LYS A 218 -14.68 8.10 -4.57
N THR A 219 -14.45 8.29 -3.29
CA THR A 219 -15.39 8.04 -2.19
C THR A 219 -15.68 9.37 -1.48
N PRO A 220 -16.66 9.43 -0.57
CA PRO A 220 -16.83 10.59 0.31
C PRO A 220 -15.62 10.85 1.21
N SER A 221 -14.89 9.80 1.58
CA SER A 221 -13.77 9.82 2.52
C SER A 221 -12.41 10.07 1.86
N GLY A 222 -12.29 9.90 0.55
CA GLY A 222 -11.05 10.15 -0.19
C GLY A 222 -11.13 9.78 -1.66
N ARG A 223 -9.97 9.69 -2.30
CA ARG A 223 -9.82 9.19 -3.67
C ARG A 223 -8.63 8.26 -3.76
N VAL A 224 -8.79 7.19 -4.54
CA VAL A 224 -7.71 6.32 -4.95
C VAL A 224 -7.31 6.68 -6.36
N ILE A 225 -6.01 6.84 -6.59
CA ILE A 225 -5.42 7.09 -7.91
C ILE A 225 -4.54 5.90 -8.26
N GLU A 226 -4.74 5.37 -9.47
CA GLU A 226 -4.05 4.18 -9.97
C GLU A 226 -3.37 4.48 -11.30
N PHE A 227 -2.15 3.98 -11.46
CA PHE A 227 -1.38 4.11 -12.69
C PHE A 227 -1.12 2.73 -13.29
N TYR A 228 -1.49 2.56 -14.55
CA TYR A 228 -1.39 1.31 -15.31
C TYR A 228 -0.44 1.52 -16.48
N GLY A 229 0.62 0.72 -16.57
CA GLY A 229 1.65 0.84 -17.61
C GLY A 229 1.39 -0.06 -18.82
N GLU A 230 2.19 0.12 -19.88
CA GLU A 230 2.26 -0.85 -20.96
C GLU A 230 3.04 -2.11 -20.54
N PRO A 231 2.80 -3.27 -21.18
CA PRO A 231 3.56 -4.49 -20.92
C PRO A 231 5.07 -4.25 -21.03
N GLY A 232 5.80 -4.47 -19.93
CA GLY A 232 7.25 -4.23 -19.85
C GLY A 232 7.65 -3.00 -19.03
N MET A 233 6.72 -2.08 -18.74
CA MET A 233 6.95 -1.06 -17.71
C MET A 233 6.97 -1.70 -16.33
N THR A 234 7.94 -1.31 -15.52
CA THR A 234 8.14 -1.79 -14.15
C THR A 234 8.02 -0.65 -13.14
N THR A 235 7.77 -0.98 -11.88
CA THR A 235 7.77 -0.01 -10.78
C THR A 235 9.08 0.79 -10.69
N GLU A 236 10.21 0.13 -10.93
CA GLU A 236 11.55 0.75 -10.94
C GLU A 236 11.69 1.78 -12.07
N SER A 237 11.20 1.46 -13.28
CA SER A 237 11.20 2.42 -14.38
C SER A 237 10.35 3.66 -14.04
N VAL A 238 9.19 3.49 -13.41
CA VAL A 238 8.33 4.60 -13.00
C VAL A 238 8.97 5.47 -11.93
N GLY A 239 9.70 4.87 -10.98
CA GLY A 239 10.48 5.63 -9.99
C GLY A 239 11.52 6.53 -10.66
N THR A 240 12.24 6.00 -11.64
CA THR A 240 13.21 6.77 -12.44
C THR A 240 12.53 7.91 -13.22
N GLU A 241 11.38 7.62 -13.85
CA GLU A 241 10.61 8.64 -14.57
C GLU A 241 10.07 9.74 -13.65
N LEU A 242 9.69 9.40 -12.42
CA LEU A 242 9.24 10.35 -11.42
C LEU A 242 10.38 11.27 -10.95
N GLU A 243 11.59 10.73 -10.78
CA GLU A 243 12.79 11.52 -10.45
C GLU A 243 13.16 12.48 -11.58
N GLU A 244 13.12 12.02 -12.84
CA GLU A 244 13.35 12.88 -14.00
C GLU A 244 12.27 13.97 -14.13
N PHE A 245 11.01 13.63 -13.89
CA PHE A 245 9.92 14.61 -13.85
C PHE A 245 10.14 15.65 -12.75
N ALA A 246 10.53 15.23 -11.55
CA ALA A 246 10.84 16.14 -10.44
C ALA A 246 12.03 17.06 -10.78
N GLN A 247 13.06 16.53 -11.43
CA GLN A 247 14.20 17.31 -11.90
C GLN A 247 13.76 18.35 -12.96
N PHE A 248 12.93 17.95 -13.92
CA PHE A 248 12.36 18.86 -14.90
C PHE A 248 11.55 19.99 -14.25
N LEU A 249 10.68 19.67 -13.28
CA LEU A 249 9.92 20.67 -12.53
C LEU A 249 10.84 21.68 -11.82
N GLY A 250 11.97 21.21 -11.26
CA GLY A 250 12.99 22.06 -10.66
C GLY A 250 13.66 23.03 -11.63
N LEU A 251 13.72 22.68 -12.92
CA LEU A 251 14.32 23.51 -13.97
C LEU A 251 13.35 24.49 -14.61
N LEU A 252 12.05 24.46 -14.30
CA LEU A 252 11.04 25.35 -14.90
C LEU A 252 11.28 26.85 -14.63
N TYR A 253 12.10 27.19 -13.62
CA TYR A 253 12.55 28.56 -13.36
C TYR A 253 13.66 29.04 -14.32
N GLN A 254 14.29 28.11 -15.04
CA GLN A 254 15.34 28.34 -16.03
C GLN A 254 14.92 27.73 -17.39
N PRO A 255 14.10 28.43 -18.20
CA PRO A 255 13.49 27.88 -19.41
C PRO A 255 14.50 27.27 -20.38
N GLY A 256 15.65 27.91 -20.59
CA GLY A 256 16.70 27.38 -21.48
C GLY A 256 17.30 26.05 -21.01
N ALA A 257 17.42 25.84 -19.69
CA ALA A 257 17.92 24.58 -19.14
C ALA A 257 16.87 23.46 -19.22
N ALA A 258 15.59 23.79 -18.96
CA ALA A 258 14.48 22.85 -19.12
C ALA A 258 14.27 22.44 -20.59
N GLU A 259 14.38 23.38 -21.53
CA GLU A 259 14.33 23.11 -22.98
C GLU A 259 15.50 22.21 -23.41
N ALA A 260 16.72 22.47 -22.92
CA ALA A 260 17.88 21.64 -23.21
C ALA A 260 17.74 20.22 -22.67
N MET A 261 17.15 20.05 -21.48
CA MET A 261 16.83 18.73 -20.92
C MET A 261 15.85 17.97 -21.81
N LEU A 262 14.75 18.61 -22.25
CA LEU A 262 13.77 17.99 -23.16
C LEU A 262 14.37 17.64 -24.53
N GLN A 263 15.22 18.50 -25.07
CA GLN A 263 15.94 18.22 -26.32
C GLN A 263 16.91 17.05 -26.17
N GLY A 264 17.58 16.95 -25.02
CA GLY A 264 18.43 15.80 -24.67
C GLY A 264 17.65 14.48 -24.59
N LEU A 265 16.36 14.55 -24.22
CA LEU A 265 15.43 13.41 -24.23
C LEU A 265 14.84 13.12 -25.62
N GLY A 266 15.26 13.85 -26.66
CA GLY A 266 14.86 13.61 -28.05
C GLY A 266 13.65 14.41 -28.53
N LEU A 267 13.16 15.38 -27.75
CA LEU A 267 12.05 16.22 -28.20
C LEU A 267 12.50 17.29 -29.20
N GLU A 268 11.63 17.56 -30.17
CA GLU A 268 11.81 18.66 -31.11
C GLU A 268 11.78 20.01 -30.38
N ARG A 269 12.67 20.92 -30.78
CA ARG A 269 12.86 22.24 -30.14
C ARG A 269 11.56 23.02 -29.96
N MET A 270 10.69 23.05 -30.97
CA MET A 270 9.40 23.76 -30.88
C MET A 270 8.48 23.14 -29.83
N LYS A 271 8.38 21.80 -29.79
CA LYS A 271 7.59 21.08 -28.79
C LYS A 271 8.17 21.24 -27.38
N ALA A 272 9.50 21.27 -27.25
CA ALA A 272 10.16 21.49 -25.97
C ALA A 272 9.82 22.89 -25.39
N VAL A 273 9.85 23.94 -26.22
CA VAL A 273 9.46 25.30 -25.82
C VAL A 273 7.99 25.33 -25.36
N ASP A 274 7.09 24.74 -26.15
CA ASP A 274 5.66 24.71 -25.83
C ASP A 274 5.37 23.95 -24.51
N LEU A 275 6.03 22.80 -24.30
CA LEU A 275 5.91 22.02 -23.07
C LEU A 275 6.45 22.79 -21.86
N VAL A 276 7.63 23.40 -21.97
CA VAL A 276 8.19 24.23 -20.88
C VAL A 276 7.26 25.39 -20.52
N ALA A 277 6.67 26.05 -21.50
CA ALA A 277 5.70 27.12 -21.27
C ALA A 277 4.43 26.60 -20.57
N ARG A 278 3.87 25.47 -21.04
CA ARG A 278 2.67 24.84 -20.47
C ARG A 278 2.92 24.36 -19.03
N TYR A 279 3.92 23.52 -18.83
CA TYR A 279 4.29 23.00 -17.50
C TYR A 279 4.72 24.12 -16.55
N GLY A 280 5.43 25.14 -17.03
CA GLY A 280 5.77 26.31 -16.23
C GLY A 280 4.54 27.09 -15.76
N LYS A 281 3.50 27.22 -16.59
CA LYS A 281 2.23 27.84 -16.18
C LYS A 281 1.47 26.97 -15.19
N GLU A 282 1.37 25.67 -15.44
CA GLU A 282 0.65 24.73 -14.58
C GLU A 282 1.34 24.57 -13.21
N ALA A 283 2.67 24.41 -13.18
CA ALA A 283 3.45 24.32 -11.94
C ALA A 283 3.34 25.58 -11.09
N ARG A 284 3.45 26.78 -11.69
CA ARG A 284 3.23 28.05 -10.96
C ARG A 284 1.83 28.14 -10.38
N ARG A 285 0.82 27.67 -11.11
CA ARG A 285 -0.55 27.61 -10.63
C ARG A 285 -0.68 26.65 -9.45
N VAL A 286 -0.13 25.43 -9.55
CA VAL A 286 -0.12 24.46 -8.43
C VAL A 286 0.56 25.05 -7.20
N LEU A 287 1.70 25.72 -7.36
CA LEU A 287 2.40 26.37 -6.24
C LEU A 287 1.58 27.47 -5.58
N LEU A 288 0.91 28.29 -6.38
CA LEU A 288 0.03 29.35 -5.90
C LEU A 288 -1.20 28.76 -5.19
N ASP A 289 -1.84 27.75 -5.80
CA ASP A 289 -2.97 27.01 -5.23
C ASP A 289 -2.55 26.40 -3.88
N THR A 290 -1.38 25.75 -3.81
CA THR A 290 -0.79 25.18 -2.59
C THR A 290 -0.58 26.24 -1.51
N LYS A 291 -0.05 27.41 -1.89
CA LYS A 291 0.14 28.52 -0.95
C LYS A 291 -1.20 28.99 -0.40
N HIS A 292 -2.17 29.24 -1.27
CA HIS A 292 -3.49 29.73 -0.87
C HIS A 292 -4.23 28.72 0.00
N GLU A 293 -4.15 27.42 -0.32
CA GLU A 293 -4.75 26.38 0.50
C GLU A 293 -4.08 26.28 1.86
N ARG A 294 -2.75 26.43 1.94
CA ARG A 294 -2.05 26.56 3.22
C ARG A 294 -2.55 27.75 4.03
N ASP A 295 -2.58 28.93 3.42
CA ASP A 295 -2.99 30.17 4.09
C ASP A 295 -4.45 30.05 4.59
N ARG A 296 -5.33 29.48 3.76
CA ARG A 296 -6.72 29.19 4.12
C ARG A 296 -6.81 28.21 5.29
N ARG A 297 -6.02 27.13 5.27
CA ARG A 297 -6.04 26.11 6.32
C ARG A 297 -5.47 26.62 7.63
N MET A 298 -4.39 27.40 7.58
CA MET A 298 -3.83 28.08 8.75
C MET A 298 -4.83 29.04 9.37
N LEU A 299 -5.56 29.81 8.55
CA LEU A 299 -6.60 30.70 9.05
C LEU A 299 -7.76 29.92 9.70
N ALA A 300 -8.20 28.82 9.07
CA ALA A 300 -9.26 27.97 9.63
C ALA A 300 -8.86 27.35 10.98
N ILE A 301 -7.64 26.81 11.07
CA ILE A 301 -7.08 26.27 12.33
C ILE A 301 -6.99 27.38 13.38
N LYS A 302 -6.48 28.56 13.00
CA LYS A 302 -6.39 29.72 13.91
C LYS A 302 -7.75 30.10 14.47
N GLN A 303 -8.77 30.24 13.62
CA GLN A 303 -10.12 30.58 14.04
C GLN A 303 -10.75 29.50 14.92
N GLN A 304 -10.52 28.23 14.60
CA GLN A 304 -10.99 27.11 15.41
C GLN A 304 -10.35 27.12 16.80
N LEU A 305 -9.03 27.26 16.88
CA LEU A 305 -8.30 27.35 18.16
C LEU A 305 -8.66 28.61 18.94
N GLU A 306 -8.81 29.76 18.27
CA GLU A 306 -9.27 30.98 18.91
C GLU A 306 -10.67 30.81 19.49
N SER A 307 -11.57 30.06 18.83
CA SER A 307 -12.93 29.77 19.31
C SER A 307 -12.96 28.72 20.42
N GLU A 308 -12.09 27.71 20.39
CA GLU A 308 -12.05 26.62 21.36
C GLU A 308 -11.31 27.03 22.64
N LEU A 309 -10.29 27.89 22.53
CA LEU A 309 -9.50 28.38 23.66
C LEU A 309 -10.09 29.65 24.30
N VAL A 310 -11.21 30.21 23.81
CA VAL A 310 -11.83 31.44 24.34
C VAL A 310 -11.97 31.41 25.86
N ASP A 311 -12.33 30.25 26.40
CA ASP A 311 -12.61 30.05 27.81
C ASP A 311 -11.34 29.84 28.66
N ASP A 312 -10.20 29.50 28.04
CA ASP A 312 -8.89 29.24 28.68
C ASP A 312 -7.85 30.37 28.41
N LEU A 313 -8.28 31.46 27.76
CA LEU A 313 -7.44 32.53 27.17
C LEU A 313 -6.65 33.40 28.16
N ASP A 314 -6.81 33.26 29.48
CA ASP A 314 -6.14 34.13 30.46
C ASP A 314 -4.59 34.03 30.37
N SER A 315 -4.04 33.04 29.66
CA SER A 315 -2.59 32.81 29.54
C SER A 315 -2.02 32.67 28.11
N VAL A 316 -2.85 32.67 27.05
CA VAL A 316 -2.38 32.41 25.66
C VAL A 316 -2.75 33.59 24.75
N THR A 317 -1.77 34.21 24.10
CA THR A 317 -2.06 35.30 23.14
C THR A 317 -2.30 34.77 21.72
N SER A 318 -3.06 35.50 20.90
CA SER A 318 -3.28 35.17 19.47
C SER A 318 -1.96 35.04 18.67
N LYS A 319 -0.87 35.69 19.12
CA LYS A 319 0.47 35.54 18.52
C LYS A 319 1.12 34.20 18.86
N ASP A 320 0.85 33.64 20.04
CA ASP A 320 1.36 32.32 20.45
C ASP A 320 0.65 31.23 19.65
N ILE A 321 -0.67 31.36 19.45
CA ILE A 321 -1.47 30.47 18.60
C ILE A 321 -0.95 30.51 17.16
N GLU A 322 -0.68 31.69 16.61
CA GLU A 322 -0.17 31.83 15.24
C GLU A 322 1.22 31.18 15.05
N SER A 323 2.10 31.33 16.03
CA SER A 323 3.43 30.72 16.01
C SER A 323 3.36 29.18 16.10
N LEU A 324 2.45 28.65 16.91
CA LEU A 324 2.21 27.20 17.03
C LEU A 324 1.61 26.61 15.74
N VAL A 325 0.61 27.28 15.17
CA VAL A 325 -0.01 26.84 13.91
C VAL A 325 0.99 26.87 12.75
N GLN A 326 1.86 27.87 12.68
CA GLN A 326 2.93 27.92 11.68
C GLN A 326 3.95 26.78 11.81
N LEU A 327 4.22 26.35 13.05
CA LEU A 327 5.15 25.28 13.37
C LEU A 327 4.56 23.89 13.07
N LEU A 328 3.26 23.73 13.30
CA LEU A 328 2.56 22.43 13.18
C LEU A 328 1.95 22.19 11.79
N VAL A 329 1.60 23.24 11.04
CA VAL A 329 1.11 23.09 9.66
C VAL A 329 2.32 22.90 8.71
N PRO A 330 2.43 21.75 8.02
CA PRO A 330 3.55 21.45 7.17
C PRO A 330 3.80 22.55 6.14
N ALA A 331 5.08 22.83 5.88
CA ALA A 331 5.44 23.64 4.73
C ALA A 331 4.96 22.96 3.44
N SER A 332 4.68 23.77 2.41
CA SER A 332 4.31 23.23 1.11
C SER A 332 5.40 22.26 0.64
N PRO A 333 5.08 20.97 0.37
CA PRO A 333 6.05 20.01 -0.15
C PRO A 333 6.53 20.40 -1.56
N PHE A 334 5.86 21.36 -2.19
CA PHE A 334 6.13 21.85 -3.53
C PHE A 334 6.90 23.19 -3.51
N ALA A 335 6.92 23.90 -2.38
CA ALA A 335 7.65 25.14 -2.22
C ALA A 335 9.13 24.86 -1.87
N SER A 336 9.90 24.64 -2.93
CA SER A 336 11.34 24.91 -3.01
C SER A 336 12.31 23.85 -2.45
N SER A 337 13.16 23.33 -3.34
CA SER A 337 14.46 22.65 -3.14
C SER A 337 14.46 21.17 -2.71
N THR A 338 15.44 20.45 -3.26
CA THR A 338 15.84 19.08 -2.88
C THR A 338 16.16 18.92 -1.38
N MET A 339 16.42 20.03 -0.66
CA MET A 339 16.57 20.05 0.80
C MET A 339 15.24 19.85 1.55
N THR A 340 14.10 20.23 0.97
CA THR A 340 12.79 20.15 1.65
C THR A 340 12.20 18.74 1.57
N LEU A 341 12.57 17.96 0.56
CA LEU A 341 12.31 16.51 0.51
C LEU A 341 13.07 15.75 1.62
N GLN A 342 14.24 16.26 2.04
CA GLN A 342 14.98 15.76 3.20
C GLN A 342 14.41 16.27 4.54
N LEU A 343 13.79 17.45 4.57
CA LEU A 343 13.11 17.96 5.78
C LEU A 343 11.75 17.30 6.02
N ALA A 344 11.05 16.83 4.97
CA ALA A 344 9.87 15.98 5.11
C ALA A 344 10.18 14.59 5.72
N THR A 345 11.46 14.24 5.84
CA THR A 345 11.97 13.03 6.50
C THR A 345 12.77 13.32 7.78
N GLY A 346 12.87 14.59 8.20
CA GLY A 346 13.66 15.01 9.35
C GLY A 346 12.82 15.48 10.52
N VAL A 347 12.75 14.67 11.57
CA VAL A 347 12.30 15.06 12.91
C VAL A 347 13.22 16.18 13.41
N GLY A 348 12.77 17.43 13.35
CA GLY A 348 13.46 18.60 13.88
C GLY A 348 12.96 18.91 15.29
N THR A 349 13.86 18.84 16.28
CA THR A 349 13.63 19.22 17.68
C THR A 349 13.08 20.64 17.81
N LEU A 350 11.93 20.78 18.47
CA LEU A 350 11.20 22.02 18.72
C LEU A 350 11.94 22.94 19.72
N PRO A 351 11.94 24.27 19.54
CA PRO A 351 12.32 25.21 20.59
C PRO A 351 11.26 25.21 21.71
N SER A 352 11.71 25.21 22.96
CA SER A 352 10.85 25.14 24.15
C SER A 352 10.08 26.44 24.36
N VAL A 353 8.85 26.51 23.86
CA VAL A 353 7.84 27.44 24.36
C VAL A 353 7.10 26.73 25.48
N THR A 354 7.17 27.27 26.69
CA THR A 354 6.49 26.71 27.88
C THR A 354 4.99 26.97 27.79
N ILE A 355 4.32 26.20 26.92
CA ILE A 355 2.86 26.09 26.85
C ILE A 355 2.46 24.87 27.66
N GLN A 356 1.36 24.98 28.42
CA GLN A 356 0.83 23.87 29.21
C GLN A 356 0.59 22.66 28.29
N GLN A 357 1.08 21.48 28.68
CA GLN A 357 1.07 20.28 27.83
C GLN A 357 -0.33 19.87 27.33
N GLN A 358 -1.38 20.25 28.05
CA GLN A 358 -2.79 20.00 27.68
C GLN A 358 -3.24 20.86 26.48
N ILE A 359 -2.80 22.12 26.40
CA ILE A 359 -3.07 23.02 25.28
C ILE A 359 -2.29 22.57 24.05
N PHE A 360 -1.05 22.10 24.24
CA PHE A 360 -0.23 21.58 23.14
C PHE A 360 -0.84 20.32 22.48
N GLN A 361 -1.31 19.35 23.28
CA GLN A 361 -2.00 18.16 22.78
C GLN A 361 -3.33 18.51 22.07
N HIS A 362 -4.05 19.53 22.56
CA HIS A 362 -5.28 20.00 21.94
C HIS A 362 -5.02 20.67 20.58
N VAL A 363 -4.00 21.54 20.49
CA VAL A 363 -3.56 22.18 19.26
C VAL A 363 -3.05 21.15 18.23
N GLU A 364 -2.31 20.12 18.67
CA GLU A 364 -1.90 19.01 17.80
C GLU A 364 -3.10 18.25 17.22
N GLY A 365 -4.14 18.00 18.02
CA GLY A 365 -5.37 17.33 17.55
C GLY A 365 -6.11 18.11 16.46
N VAL A 366 -6.29 19.42 16.67
CA VAL A 366 -6.96 20.32 15.72
C VAL A 366 -6.13 20.48 14.43
N VAL A 367 -4.80 20.59 14.55
CA VAL A 367 -3.91 20.65 13.39
C VAL A 367 -3.89 19.32 12.65
N ALA A 368 -3.79 18.18 13.35
CA ALA A 368 -3.79 16.85 12.74
C ALA A 368 -5.08 16.59 11.95
N GLN A 369 -6.24 16.96 12.48
CA GLN A 369 -7.53 16.83 11.79
C GLN A 369 -7.57 17.68 10.50
N ASN A 370 -7.09 18.92 10.56
CA ASN A 370 -7.08 19.81 9.41
C ASN A 370 -5.97 19.46 8.39
N VAL A 371 -4.86 18.87 8.81
CA VAL A 371 -3.75 18.50 7.93
C VAL A 371 -3.97 17.13 7.28
N ASN A 372 -4.51 16.14 8.01
CA ASN A 372 -4.65 14.76 7.54
C ASN A 372 -5.99 14.48 6.82
N GLY A 373 -7.01 15.33 6.99
CA GLY A 373 -8.30 15.24 6.30
C GLY A 373 -9.40 14.51 7.09
N ALA A 374 -10.55 14.30 6.44
CA ALA A 374 -11.81 13.84 7.03
C ALA A 374 -11.81 12.37 7.47
N VAL A 375 -10.80 11.58 7.08
CA VAL A 375 -10.58 10.28 7.72
C VAL A 375 -9.84 10.56 9.02
N ALA A 376 -10.61 10.88 10.07
CA ALA A 376 -10.14 10.74 11.43
C ALA A 376 -9.88 9.24 11.64
N LEU A 377 -8.66 8.83 11.33
CA LEU A 377 -8.16 7.51 11.62
C LEU A 377 -8.33 7.35 13.14
N GLY A 378 -9.11 6.36 13.57
CA GLY A 378 -9.19 6.07 15.01
C GLY A 378 -7.79 5.80 15.55
N ALA A 379 -7.54 6.04 16.83
CA ALA A 379 -6.23 5.83 17.46
C ALA A 379 -5.53 4.50 17.09
N PRO A 380 -6.24 3.36 16.93
CA PRO A 380 -5.61 2.11 16.47
C PRO A 380 -5.06 2.16 15.03
N ALA A 381 -5.71 2.91 14.13
CA ALA A 381 -5.31 3.05 12.74
C ALA A 381 -4.09 3.97 12.59
N GLU A 382 -4.01 5.04 13.38
CA GLU A 382 -2.83 5.92 13.43
C GLU A 382 -1.61 5.20 13.97
N GLN A 383 -1.77 4.45 15.07
CA GLN A 383 -0.69 3.62 15.61
C GLN A 383 -0.24 2.55 14.61
N LEU A 384 -1.16 1.98 13.82
CA LEU A 384 -0.81 1.02 12.78
C LEU A 384 0.02 1.69 11.67
N ILE A 385 -0.33 2.91 11.28
CA ILE A 385 0.45 3.68 10.30
C ILE A 385 1.84 4.00 10.84
N GLU A 386 1.97 4.44 12.10
CA GLU A 386 3.29 4.67 12.70
C GLU A 386 4.14 3.40 12.74
N LEU A 387 3.54 2.26 13.11
CA LEU A 387 4.24 0.98 13.08
C LEU A 387 4.69 0.59 11.66
N VAL A 388 3.87 0.86 10.64
CA VAL A 388 4.23 0.69 9.23
C VAL A 388 5.37 1.62 8.84
N ARG A 389 5.43 2.83 9.38
CA ARG A 389 6.53 3.79 9.11
C ARG A 389 7.85 3.29 9.66
N GLU A 390 7.83 2.67 10.83
CA GLU A 390 9.01 2.12 11.51
C GLU A 390 9.47 0.77 10.92
N LEU A 391 8.53 -0.14 10.62
CA LEU A 391 8.84 -1.54 10.28
C LEU A 391 8.55 -1.94 8.83
N GLY A 392 7.90 -1.08 8.04
CA GLY A 392 7.41 -1.40 6.70
C GLY A 392 8.49 -1.51 5.61
N ALA A 393 9.67 -0.90 5.81
CA ALA A 393 10.76 -0.84 4.83
C ALA A 393 10.25 -0.44 3.42
N GLU A 394 10.56 -1.23 2.38
CA GLU A 394 10.17 -0.99 0.99
C GLU A 394 8.64 -1.03 0.77
N ALA A 395 7.87 -1.69 1.64
CA ALA A 395 6.42 -1.81 1.52
C ALA A 395 5.66 -0.67 2.22
N ARG A 396 6.35 0.28 2.86
CA ARG A 396 5.75 1.33 3.69
C ARG A 396 4.63 2.10 2.97
N ALA A 397 4.90 2.62 1.77
CA ALA A 397 3.93 3.44 1.03
C ALA A 397 2.65 2.67 0.64
N SER A 398 2.81 1.39 0.26
CA SER A 398 1.70 0.49 -0.05
C SER A 398 0.88 0.17 1.19
N LEU A 399 1.53 -0.13 2.32
CA LEU A 399 0.86 -0.47 3.57
C LEU A 399 0.14 0.74 4.20
N GLU A 400 0.69 1.95 4.08
CA GLU A 400 -0.02 3.16 4.48
C GLU A 400 -1.29 3.39 3.63
N THR A 401 -1.21 3.09 2.34
CA THR A 401 -2.37 3.14 1.43
C THR A 401 -3.42 2.12 1.85
N ASP A 402 -3.00 0.88 2.15
CA ASP A 402 -3.88 -0.18 2.64
C ASP A 402 -4.59 0.19 3.96
N ALA A 403 -3.87 0.78 4.91
CA ALA A 403 -4.46 1.19 6.19
C ALA A 403 -5.57 2.23 6.03
N ARG A 404 -5.37 3.20 5.14
CA ARG A 404 -6.35 4.25 4.84
C ARG A 404 -7.53 3.70 4.02
N GLU A 405 -7.26 2.85 3.03
CA GLU A 405 -8.28 2.22 2.20
C GLU A 405 -9.17 1.26 3.00
N LEU A 406 -8.61 0.53 3.97
CA LEU A 406 -9.39 -0.32 4.89
C LEU A 406 -10.36 0.49 5.77
N SER A 407 -9.89 1.67 6.20
CA SER A 407 -10.64 2.62 7.04
C SER A 407 -11.76 3.35 6.28
N ASP A 408 -11.76 3.28 4.94
CA ASP A 408 -12.77 3.92 4.08
C ASP A 408 -13.96 2.98 3.84
N PRO A 409 -15.15 3.27 4.39
CA PRO A 409 -16.33 2.44 4.17
C PRO A 409 -16.81 2.45 2.71
N GLY A 410 -16.49 3.50 1.95
CA GLY A 410 -16.88 3.67 0.55
C GLY A 410 -15.94 2.99 -0.43
N ALA A 411 -14.81 2.44 0.02
CA ALA A 411 -13.89 1.70 -0.84
C ALA A 411 -14.49 0.35 -1.29
N PRO A 412 -14.19 -0.14 -2.52
CA PRO A 412 -14.67 -1.43 -3.00
C PRO A 412 -14.32 -2.58 -2.06
N SER A 413 -15.27 -3.51 -1.88
CA SER A 413 -15.11 -4.64 -0.95
C SER A 413 -13.88 -5.50 -1.25
N SER A 414 -13.57 -5.74 -2.53
CA SER A 414 -12.38 -6.48 -2.95
C SER A 414 -11.09 -5.79 -2.50
N ALA A 415 -11.04 -4.47 -2.60
CA ALA A 415 -9.87 -3.68 -2.28
C ALA A 415 -9.67 -3.57 -0.75
N ARG A 416 -10.77 -3.41 0.00
CA ARG A 416 -10.77 -3.48 1.47
C ARG A 416 -10.32 -4.85 1.98
N ILE A 417 -10.83 -5.95 1.40
CA ILE A 417 -10.39 -7.31 1.73
C ILE A 417 -8.89 -7.48 1.44
N GLY A 418 -8.41 -6.97 0.31
CA GLY A 418 -6.98 -6.96 -0.05
C GLY A 418 -6.12 -6.24 0.99
N ALA A 419 -6.50 -5.00 1.32
CA ALA A 419 -5.83 -4.18 2.32
C ALA A 419 -5.79 -4.86 3.69
N ARG A 420 -6.92 -5.40 4.15
CA ARG A 420 -7.02 -6.15 5.42
C ARG A 420 -5.99 -7.28 5.48
N GLN A 421 -5.90 -8.08 4.42
CA GLN A 421 -5.03 -9.26 4.42
C GLN A 421 -3.54 -8.91 4.32
N ARG A 422 -3.18 -7.83 3.62
CA ARG A 422 -1.79 -7.32 3.59
C ARG A 422 -1.36 -6.76 4.94
N LEU A 423 -2.25 -6.01 5.62
CA LEU A 423 -1.97 -5.47 6.95
C LEU A 423 -1.86 -6.58 8.02
N LYS A 424 -2.73 -7.60 7.98
CA LYS A 424 -2.59 -8.79 8.85
C LYS A 424 -1.26 -9.49 8.65
N ALA A 425 -0.86 -9.72 7.40
CA ALA A 425 0.41 -10.35 7.10
C ALA A 425 1.60 -9.52 7.59
N PHE A 426 1.53 -8.19 7.47
CA PHE A 426 2.53 -7.28 8.03
C PHE A 426 2.64 -7.42 9.55
N LEU A 427 1.50 -7.47 10.27
CA LEU A 427 1.49 -7.67 11.72
C LEU A 427 2.12 -9.01 12.09
N VAL A 428 1.70 -10.12 11.47
CA VAL A 428 2.23 -11.44 11.83
C VAL A 428 3.73 -11.52 11.57
N ARG A 429 4.19 -10.99 10.43
CA ARG A 429 5.62 -10.95 10.09
C ARG A 429 6.45 -10.22 11.15
N ASN A 430 5.88 -9.18 11.76
CA ASN A 430 6.55 -8.37 12.76
C ASN A 430 6.12 -8.69 14.19
N GLY A 431 5.33 -9.76 14.42
CA GLY A 431 4.71 -10.04 15.72
C GLY A 431 5.73 -10.14 16.87
N GLN A 432 6.90 -10.74 16.62
CA GLN A 432 7.98 -10.83 17.63
C GLN A 432 8.63 -9.47 17.98
N ARG A 433 8.46 -8.45 17.12
CA ARG A 433 9.01 -7.10 17.29
C ARG A 433 7.99 -6.10 17.82
N ILE A 434 6.73 -6.52 17.90
CA ILE A 434 5.60 -5.68 18.34
C ILE A 434 5.20 -6.15 19.74
N GLU A 435 4.94 -5.23 20.65
CA GLU A 435 4.40 -5.56 21.96
C GLU A 435 3.05 -6.28 21.82
N SER A 436 2.83 -7.35 22.60
CA SER A 436 1.64 -8.21 22.47
C SER A 436 0.32 -7.43 22.60
N ALA A 437 0.25 -6.42 23.47
CA ALA A 437 -0.94 -5.60 23.64
C ALA A 437 -1.25 -4.77 22.38
N THR A 438 -0.23 -4.12 21.82
CA THR A 438 -0.31 -3.34 20.58
C THR A 438 -0.68 -4.21 19.39
N PHE A 439 -0.08 -5.40 19.28
CA PHE A 439 -0.39 -6.38 18.27
C PHE A 439 -1.87 -6.81 18.32
N GLN A 440 -2.39 -7.17 19.51
CA GLN A 440 -3.79 -7.56 19.66
C GLN A 440 -4.76 -6.43 19.37
N MET A 441 -4.44 -5.20 19.78
CA MET A 441 -5.27 -4.03 19.51
C MET A 441 -5.40 -3.78 18.00
N MET A 442 -4.27 -3.77 17.28
CA MET A 442 -4.25 -3.59 15.83
C MET A 442 -4.94 -4.74 15.11
N TRP A 443 -4.72 -5.99 15.54
CA TRP A 443 -5.37 -7.17 14.97
C TRP A 443 -6.90 -7.06 15.07
N LYS A 444 -7.43 -6.74 16.26
CA LYS A 444 -8.87 -6.54 16.49
C LYS A 444 -9.44 -5.40 15.64
N TRP A 445 -8.71 -4.29 15.52
CA TRP A 445 -9.13 -3.19 14.68
C TRP A 445 -9.22 -3.59 13.20
N ILE A 446 -8.20 -4.28 12.67
CA ILE A 446 -8.19 -4.76 11.27
C ILE A 446 -9.38 -5.71 11.00
N GLU A 447 -9.75 -6.55 11.96
CA GLU A 447 -10.91 -7.45 11.85
C GLU A 447 -12.24 -6.69 11.84
N SER A 448 -12.38 -5.68 12.71
CA SER A 448 -13.65 -4.97 12.87
C SER A 448 -14.04 -4.14 11.64
N GLN A 449 -13.07 -3.71 10.82
CA GLN A 449 -13.33 -2.84 9.67
C GLN A 449 -14.20 -3.48 8.58
N ILE A 450 -14.14 -4.80 8.38
CA ILE A 450 -14.93 -5.49 7.32
C ILE A 450 -16.21 -6.14 7.88
N GLY A 451 -16.31 -6.31 9.20
CA GLY A 451 -17.44 -6.95 9.87
C GLY A 451 -18.57 -6.03 10.35
N GLY A 452 -18.45 -4.71 10.18
CA GLY A 452 -19.39 -3.74 10.77
C GLY A 452 -20.60 -3.32 9.91
N SER A 453 -20.80 -3.86 8.70
CA SER A 453 -21.96 -3.50 7.86
C SER A 453 -23.17 -4.40 8.12
N ALA A 454 -23.62 -4.45 9.38
CA ALA A 454 -24.93 -4.95 9.76
C ALA A 454 -25.45 -4.10 10.93
N SER A 455 -25.95 -2.92 10.58
CA SER A 455 -26.95 -2.18 11.37
C SER A 455 -28.02 -1.69 10.43
#